data_AF-A0A1B9E7P0-F1
#
_entry.id   AF-A0A1B9E7P0-F1
#
_cell.length_a   1.000
_cell.length_b   1.000
_cell.length_c   1.000
_cell.angle_alpha   90.00
_cell.angle_beta   90.00
_cell.angle_gamma   90.00
#
_symmetry.space_group_name_H-M   'P 1'
#
loop_
_entity.id
_entity.type
_entity.pdbx_description
1 polymer ?
#
loop_
_entity_poly.entity_id
_entity_poly.type
_entity_poly.pdbx_seq_one_letter_code
_entity_poly.pdbx_strand_id
1 'polypeptide(L)' 'MEKRSYNGITFRENYDSTFEVFKAEFENTHVFKKFPEKERLVKLKEAFKVATSGVLDIKVKDAKVVTKEK' A
#
# COMPACT_ATOMS: atom_id res chain seq x y z
N MET A 1 -17.33 -8.55 -0.61
CA MET A 1 -15.90 -8.74 -0.27
C MET A 1 -15.09 -8.25 -1.45
N GLU A 2 -14.61 -7.00 -1.38
CA GLU A 2 -13.90 -6.37 -2.49
C GLU A 2 -12.44 -6.80 -2.48
N LYS A 3 -12.09 -7.68 -3.42
CA LYS A 3 -10.70 -8.00 -3.72
C LYS A 3 -10.03 -6.73 -4.26
N ARG A 4 -9.06 -6.20 -3.53
CA ARG A 4 -8.34 -5.01 -4.00
C ARG A 4 -7.26 -5.42 -4.99
N SER A 5 -7.36 -4.90 -6.19
CA SER A 5 -6.41 -5.19 -7.27
C SER A 5 -5.60 -3.95 -7.64
N TYR A 6 -4.31 -4.12 -7.92
CA TYR A 6 -3.43 -3.09 -8.44
C TYR A 6 -2.61 -3.64 -9.60
N ASN A 7 -2.82 -3.07 -10.79
CA ASN A 7 -2.04 -3.39 -11.98
C ASN A 7 -1.93 -4.91 -12.29
N GLY A 8 -3.00 -5.67 -12.00
CA GLY A 8 -3.06 -7.13 -12.19
C GLY A 8 -2.66 -7.96 -10.97
N ILE A 9 -2.14 -7.36 -9.90
CA ILE A 9 -1.92 -8.04 -8.62
C ILE A 9 -3.20 -7.98 -7.81
N THR A 10 -3.67 -9.12 -7.30
CA THR A 10 -4.77 -9.16 -6.33
C THR A 10 -4.17 -9.20 -4.93
N PHE A 11 -4.45 -8.19 -4.12
CA PHE A 11 -4.00 -8.17 -2.73
C PHE A 11 -4.86 -9.07 -1.86
N ARG A 12 -4.24 -9.51 -0.77
CA ARG A 12 -4.95 -10.21 0.30
C ARG A 12 -6.00 -9.27 0.90
N GLU A 13 -7.17 -9.82 1.18
CA GLU A 13 -8.24 -9.10 1.86
C GLU A 13 -7.81 -8.76 3.30
N ASN A 14 -8.11 -7.54 3.78
CA ASN A 14 -7.66 -7.03 5.08
C ASN A 14 -6.14 -7.13 5.29
N TYR A 15 -5.36 -6.62 4.33
CA TYR A 15 -3.91 -6.51 4.49
C TYR A 15 -3.58 -5.63 5.70
N ASP A 16 -3.16 -6.24 6.82
CA ASP A 16 -2.78 -5.57 8.08
C ASP A 16 -1.26 -5.57 8.32
N SER A 17 -0.48 -6.11 7.37
CA SER A 17 0.98 -6.10 7.47
C SER A 17 1.57 -4.71 7.20
N THR A 18 2.81 -4.50 7.64
CA THR A 18 3.52 -3.23 7.46
C THR A 18 3.99 -3.04 6.01
N PHE A 19 4.31 -1.79 5.66
CA PHE A 19 4.85 -1.47 4.34
C PHE A 19 6.16 -2.23 4.05
N GLU A 20 6.98 -2.54 5.06
CA GLU A 20 8.23 -3.28 4.87
C GLU A 20 7.99 -4.73 4.44
N VAL A 21 7.01 -5.39 5.06
CA VAL A 21 6.58 -6.74 4.67
C VAL A 21 6.00 -6.71 3.26
N PHE A 22 5.12 -5.75 2.98
CA PHE A 22 4.57 -5.55 1.65
C PHE A 22 5.65 -5.31 0.60
N LYS A 23 6.65 -4.48 0.92
CA LYS A 23 7.76 -4.20 0.03
C LYS A 23 8.52 -5.49 -0.26
N ALA A 24 8.91 -6.26 0.75
CA ALA A 24 9.64 -7.51 0.54
C ALA A 24 8.85 -8.55 -0.28
N GLU A 25 7.54 -8.65 -0.07
CA GLU A 25 6.67 -9.56 -0.82
C GLU A 25 6.48 -9.14 -2.29
N PHE A 26 6.29 -7.83 -2.53
CA PHE A 26 5.87 -7.35 -3.84
C PHE A 26 6.98 -6.70 -4.67
N GLU A 27 8.08 -6.22 -4.09
CA GLU A 27 9.12 -5.47 -4.82
C GLU A 27 9.77 -6.26 -5.95
N ASN A 28 9.75 -7.59 -5.86
CA ASN A 28 10.28 -8.51 -6.86
C ASN A 28 9.24 -8.99 -7.89
N THR A 29 7.98 -8.58 -7.76
CA THR A 29 6.95 -8.95 -8.75
C THR A 29 7.13 -8.20 -10.06
N HIS A 30 6.68 -8.81 -11.17
CA HIS A 30 6.81 -8.25 -12.52
C HIS A 30 6.22 -6.83 -12.67
N VAL A 31 5.22 -6.48 -11.85
CA VAL A 31 4.61 -5.14 -11.82
C VAL A 31 5.59 -4.08 -11.34
N PHE A 32 6.38 -4.37 -10.31
CA PHE A 32 7.30 -3.42 -9.69
C PHE A 32 8.72 -3.54 -10.23
N LYS A 33 9.12 -4.73 -10.67
CA LYS A 33 10.44 -5.05 -11.23
C LYS A 33 10.76 -4.28 -12.52
N LYS A 34 9.74 -3.87 -13.28
CA LYS A 34 9.91 -3.05 -14.48
C LYS A 34 10.27 -1.58 -14.19
N PHE A 35 10.07 -1.12 -12.96
CA PHE A 35 10.31 0.27 -12.59
C PHE A 35 11.70 0.45 -11.95
N PRO A 36 12.37 1.58 -12.20
CA PRO A 36 13.59 1.93 -11.48
C PRO A 36 13.30 2.13 -9.99
N GLU A 37 14.30 1.98 -9.13
CA GLU A 37 14.12 1.93 -7.67
C GLU A 37 13.32 3.12 -7.08
N LYS A 38 13.56 4.33 -7.61
CA LYS A 38 12.83 5.54 -7.21
C LYS A 38 11.33 5.46 -7.51
N GLU A 39 10.96 5.00 -8.70
CA GLU A 39 9.55 4.85 -9.09
C GLU A 39 8.91 3.61 -8.47
N ARG A 40 9.68 2.53 -8.35
CA ARG A 40 9.27 1.29 -7.69
C ARG A 40 8.79 1.56 -6.27
N LEU A 41 9.51 2.39 -5.50
CA LEU A 41 9.11 2.76 -4.14
C LEU A 41 7.78 3.54 -4.12
N VAL A 42 7.57 4.46 -5.06
CA VAL A 42 6.32 5.21 -5.19
C VAL A 42 5.16 4.28 -5.51
N LYS A 43 5.34 3.40 -6.51
CA LYS A 43 4.35 2.43 -6.93
C LYS A 43 4.00 1.45 -5.81
N LEU A 44 5.00 0.96 -5.07
CA LEU A 44 4.78 0.10 -3.91
C LEU A 44 3.97 0.81 -2.82
N LYS A 45 4.24 2.10 -2.55
CA LYS A 45 3.44 2.88 -1.59
C LYS A 45 1.99 3.08 -2.04
N GLU A 46 1.76 3.37 -3.33
CA GLU A 46 0.41 3.44 -3.89
C GLU A 46 -0.33 2.11 -3.75
N ALA A 47 0.34 1.01 -4.13
CA ALA A 47 -0.17 -0.34 -4.05
C ALA A 47 -0.50 -0.75 -2.60
N PHE A 48 0.39 -0.43 -1.66
CA PHE A 48 0.17 -0.66 -0.24
C PHE A 48 -1.01 0.16 0.29
N LYS A 49 -1.13 1.43 -0.11
CA LYS A 49 -2.28 2.27 0.24
C LYS A 49 -3.57 1.68 -0.29
N VAL A 50 -3.59 1.15 -1.52
CA VAL A 50 -4.76 0.44 -2.06
C VAL A 50 -5.05 -0.81 -1.21
N ALA A 51 -4.06 -1.66 -0.98
CA ALA A 51 -4.19 -2.86 -0.15
C ALA A 51 -4.74 -2.58 1.26
N THR A 52 -4.41 -1.41 1.82
CA THR A 52 -4.81 -0.96 3.16
C THR A 52 -5.95 0.07 3.17
N SER A 53 -6.43 0.55 2.03
CA SER A 53 -7.31 1.74 1.91
C SER A 53 -8.64 1.66 2.66
N GLY A 54 -9.19 0.48 2.90
CA GLY A 54 -10.39 0.30 3.74
C GLY A 54 -10.11 -0.22 5.14
N VAL A 55 -8.83 -0.41 5.50
CA VAL A 55 -8.39 -0.45 6.90
C VAL A 55 -8.12 0.98 7.39
N LEU A 56 -7.70 1.88 6.48
CA LEU A 56 -7.44 3.29 6.80
C LEU A 56 -8.70 4.10 7.13
N ASP A 57 -9.86 3.80 6.53
CA ASP A 57 -11.11 4.43 6.98
C ASP A 57 -11.43 4.08 8.46
N ILE A 58 -10.88 2.97 8.95
CA ILE A 58 -11.03 2.50 10.34
C ILE A 58 -9.89 3.01 11.25
N LYS A 59 -8.63 3.11 10.77
CA LYS A 59 -7.46 3.54 11.58
C LYS A 59 -7.09 5.03 11.49
N VAL A 60 -7.61 5.82 10.54
CA VAL A 60 -7.36 7.28 10.47
C VAL A 60 -8.16 8.05 11.54
N LYS A 61 -9.06 7.39 12.28
CA LYS A 61 -9.64 7.98 13.50
C LYS A 61 -8.66 8.03 14.68
N ASP A 62 -7.53 7.32 14.66
CA ASP A 62 -6.60 7.28 15.81
C ASP A 62 -5.13 7.64 15.49
N ALA A 63 -4.72 7.62 14.21
CA ALA A 63 -3.41 8.17 13.84
C ALA A 63 -3.51 9.68 13.61
N LYS A 64 -3.32 10.43 14.70
CA LYS A 64 -2.99 11.86 14.78
C LYS A 64 -1.98 12.27 13.69
N VAL A 65 -2.46 12.55 12.48
CA VAL A 65 -1.75 13.42 11.53
C VAL A 65 -2.03 14.83 12.01
N VAL A 66 -1.02 15.39 12.66
CA VAL A 66 -0.83 16.82 12.87
C VAL A 66 -1.24 17.57 11.61
N THR A 67 -2.46 18.09 11.60
CA THR A 67 -2.82 19.24 10.79
C THR A 67 -2.06 20.40 11.41
N LYS A 68 -1.10 20.96 10.66
CA LYS A 68 -0.57 22.29 10.97
C LYS A 68 -1.74 23.26 10.90
N GLU A 69 -2.25 23.68 12.05
CA GLU A 69 -3.05 24.89 12.16
C GLU A 69 -2.11 26.07 12.45
N LYS A 70 -2.10 26.97 11.46
CA LYS A 70 -1.96 28.43 11.52
C LYS A 70 -0.61 29.06 11.88
#